data_AF-A0A0Q5Z825-F1
#
_entry.id   AF-A0A0Q5Z825-F1
#
_cell.length_a   1.000
_cell.length_b   1.000
_cell.length_c   1.000
_cell.angle_alpha   90.00
_cell.angle_beta   90.00
_cell.angle_gamma   90.00
#
_symmetry.space_group_name_H-M   'P 1'
#
loop_
_entity.id
_entity.type
_entity.pdbx_description
1 polymer ?
#
loop_
_entity_poly.entity_id
_entity_poly.type
_entity_poly.pdbx_seq_one_letter_code
_entity_poly.pdbx_strand_id
1 'polypeptide(L)'
;MERIAGPLRGHYLAVYTVESHDGHYAYAKVCAGKPESPWDGTPVVWKVAAGPCPTQESALQMVLEKAERELIEASEWQVLWEAGKS
;
A
#
# COMPACT_ATOMS: atom_id res chain seq x y z
N MET A 1 -2.18 -12.34 -8.41
CA MET A 1 -2.57 -12.56 -7.00
C MET A 1 -3.16 -11.27 -6.42
N GLU A 2 -4.11 -11.36 -5.49
CA GLU A 2 -4.66 -10.21 -4.76
C GLU A 2 -4.81 -10.49 -3.26
N ARG A 3 -4.74 -9.44 -2.43
CA ARG A 3 -4.85 -9.54 -0.98
C ARG A 3 -5.33 -8.22 -0.38
N ILE A 4 -6.14 -8.29 0.66
CA ILE A 4 -6.40 -7.16 1.56
C ILE A 4 -5.55 -7.35 2.83
N ALA A 5 -4.83 -6.32 3.25
CA ALA A 5 -4.00 -6.31 4.46
C ALA A 5 -4.36 -5.13 5.36
N GLY A 6 -4.08 -5.27 6.66
CA GLY A 6 -4.33 -4.24 7.67
C GLY A 6 -5.43 -4.59 8.69
N PRO A 7 -5.80 -3.63 9.56
CA PRO A 7 -5.39 -2.22 9.51
C PRO A 7 -3.92 -1.99 9.89
N LEU A 8 -3.23 -1.12 9.15
CA LEU A 8 -1.87 -0.62 9.40
C LEU A 8 -1.97 0.89 9.63
N ARG A 9 -1.68 1.36 10.86
CA ARG A 9 -1.80 2.78 11.25
C ARG A 9 -3.14 3.41 10.83
N GLY A 10 -4.24 2.68 11.05
CA GLY A 10 -5.60 3.14 10.71
C GLY A 10 -6.00 2.99 9.23
N HIS A 11 -5.12 2.47 8.37
CA HIS A 11 -5.39 2.30 6.94
C HIS A 11 -5.43 0.83 6.53
N TYR A 12 -6.15 0.52 5.46
CA TYR A 12 -6.17 -0.81 4.85
C TYR A 12 -5.43 -0.78 3.52
N LEU A 13 -4.74 -1.86 3.19
CA LEU A 13 -4.02 -2.01 1.93
C LEU A 13 -4.76 -3.01 1.06
N ALA A 14 -5.21 -2.58 -0.11
CA ALA A 14 -5.68 -3.50 -1.14
C ALA A 14 -4.58 -3.69 -2.16
N VAL A 15 -3.99 -4.89 -2.18
CA VAL A 15 -2.82 -5.18 -3.01
C VAL A 15 -3.12 -6.20 -4.10
N TYR A 16 -2.49 -6.02 -5.25
CA TYR A 16 -2.58 -6.95 -6.37
C TYR A 16 -1.28 -6.97 -7.16
N THR A 17 -1.03 -8.08 -7.85
CA THR A 17 0.13 -8.28 -8.72
C THR A 17 -0.27 -8.35 -10.19
N VAL A 18 0.62 -7.88 -11.05
CA VAL A 18 0.51 -7.94 -12.51
C VAL A 18 1.80 -8.53 -13.06
N GLU A 19 1.67 -9.53 -13.93
CA GLU A 19 2.80 -10.11 -14.67
C GLU A 19 3.16 -9.25 -15.88
N SER A 20 4.46 -9.10 -16.14
CA SER A 20 5.05 -8.38 -17.26
C SER A 20 6.25 -9.15 -17.80
N HIS A 21 6.78 -8.74 -18.95
CA HIS A 21 7.98 -9.33 -19.56
C HIS A 21 9.21 -9.33 -18.65
N ASP A 22 9.36 -8.33 -17.79
CA ASP A 22 10.48 -8.20 -16.84
C ASP A 22 10.25 -8.91 -15.49
N GLY A 23 9.11 -9.58 -15.32
CA GLY A 23 8.69 -10.20 -14.05
C GLY A 23 7.40 -9.60 -13.51
N HIS A 24 7.22 -9.62 -12.20
CA HIS A 24 5.99 -9.22 -11.53
C HIS A 24 6.09 -7.83 -10.91
N TYR A 25 5.09 -7.00 -11.19
CA TYR A 25 4.85 -5.75 -10.50
C TYR A 25 3.72 -5.93 -9.50
N ALA A 26 3.77 -5.19 -8.40
CA ALA A 26 2.72 -5.15 -7.42
C ALA A 26 2.30 -3.72 -7.12
N TYR A 27 1.02 -3.57 -6.82
CA TYR A 27 0.40 -2.30 -6.52
C TYR A 27 -0.38 -2.43 -5.21
N ALA A 28 -0.33 -1.38 -4.39
CA ALA A 28 -1.14 -1.25 -3.19
C ALA A 28 -1.97 0.03 -3.28
N LYS A 29 -3.28 -0.09 -3.02
CA LYS A 29 -4.17 1.05 -2.74
C LYS A 29 -4.24 1.20 -1.23
N VAL A 30 -3.84 2.35 -0.71
CA VAL A 30 -4.00 2.70 0.70
C VAL A 30 -5.40 3.29 0.87
N CYS A 31 -6.23 2.63 1.66
CA CYS A 31 -7.63 2.98 1.86
C CYS A 31 -7.87 3.43 3.31
N ALA A 32 -8.69 4.48 3.48
CA ALA A 32 -9.08 4.95 4.82
C ALA A 32 -10.08 4.00 5.52
N GLY A 33 -10.78 3.17 4.75
CA GLY A 33 -11.68 2.13 5.23
C GLY A 33 -11.33 0.76 4.65
N LYS A 34 -11.84 -0.31 5.25
CA LYS A 34 -11.61 -1.68 4.76
C LYS A 34 -12.35 -1.90 3.43
N PRO A 35 -11.63 -2.15 2.32
CA PRO A 35 -12.28 -2.54 1.07
C PRO A 35 -12.66 -4.02 1.10
N GLU A 36 -13.64 -4.42 0.29
CA GLU A 36 -14.00 -5.82 0.09
C GLU A 36 -13.11 -6.47 -0.98
N SER A 37 -12.65 -5.66 -1.95
CA SER A 37 -11.79 -6.03 -3.06
C SER A 37 -10.80 -4.91 -3.43
N PRO A 38 -9.62 -5.22 -4.00
CA PRO A 38 -8.75 -4.20 -4.59
C PRO A 38 -9.37 -3.43 -5.75
N TRP A 39 -10.47 -3.92 -6.32
CA TRP A 39 -11.15 -3.30 -7.46
C TRP A 39 -12.27 -2.36 -7.04
N ASP A 40 -12.62 -2.31 -5.75
CA ASP A 40 -13.68 -1.47 -5.24
C ASP A 40 -13.39 0.04 -5.35
N GLY A 41 -14.46 0.82 -5.32
CA GLY A 41 -14.44 2.28 -5.30
C GLY A 41 -14.16 2.89 -3.92
N THR A 42 -13.67 2.12 -2.94
CA THR A 42 -13.33 2.62 -1.60
C THR A 42 -12.38 3.82 -1.70
N PRO A 43 -12.59 4.89 -0.92
CA PRO A 43 -11.71 6.06 -0.95
C PRO A 43 -10.25 5.67 -0.77
N VAL A 44 -9.47 5.90 -1.82
CA VAL A 44 -8.03 5.66 -1.87
C VAL A 44 -7.32 6.94 -1.47
N VAL A 45 -6.52 6.87 -0.41
CA VAL A 45 -5.71 7.99 0.07
C VAL A 45 -4.50 8.18 -0.83
N TRP A 46 -3.77 7.10 -1.15
CA TRP A 46 -2.73 7.09 -2.17
C TRP A 46 -2.45 5.66 -2.70
N LYS A 47 -1.58 5.57 -3.71
CA LYS A 47 -1.19 4.32 -4.36
C LYS A 47 0.31 4.11 -4.27
N VAL A 48 0.71 2.87 -4.03
CA VAL A 48 2.11 2.44 -3.95
C VAL A 48 2.33 1.39 -5.03
N ALA A 49 3.49 1.44 -5.69
CA ALA A 49 3.90 0.44 -6.67
C ALA A 49 5.30 -0.09 -6.34
N ALA A 50 5.53 -1.37 -6.60
CA ALA A 50 6.80 -2.05 -6.42
C ALA A 50 7.03 -3.08 -7.53
N GLY A 51 8.31 -3.43 -7.76
CA GLY A 51 8.76 -4.33 -8.81
C GLY A 51 9.67 -3.65 -9.84
N PRO A 52 10.14 -4.41 -10.84
CA PRO A 52 9.81 -5.81 -11.09
C PRO A 52 10.43 -6.79 -10.07
N CYS A 53 9.78 -7.91 -9.80
CA CYS A 53 10.29 -9.01 -8.97
C CYS A 53 10.16 -10.38 -9.68
N PRO A 54 10.98 -11.38 -9.34
CA PRO A 54 10.95 -12.69 -10.00
C PRO A 54 9.67 -13.50 -9.76
N THR A 55 8.94 -13.24 -8.68
CA THR A 55 7.71 -13.98 -8.32
C THR A 55 6.59 -13.05 -7.89
N GLN A 56 5.34 -13.52 -7.98
CA GLN A 56 4.18 -12.76 -7.49
C GLN A 56 4.30 -12.49 -5.98
N GLU A 57 4.79 -13.46 -5.20
CA GLU A 57 4.93 -13.37 -3.76
C GLU A 57 5.98 -12.32 -3.36
N SER A 58 7.11 -12.26 -4.07
CA SER A 58 8.15 -11.26 -3.80
C SER A 58 7.70 -9.84 -4.15
N ALA A 59 6.97 -9.67 -5.26
CA ALA A 59 6.38 -8.38 -5.62
C ALA A 59 5.36 -7.93 -4.55
N LEU A 60 4.51 -8.84 -4.09
CA LEU A 60 3.50 -8.57 -3.08
C LEU A 60 4.12 -8.21 -1.72
N GLN A 61 5.14 -8.94 -1.29
CA GLN A 61 5.90 -8.61 -0.08
C GLN A 61 6.55 -7.23 -0.19
N MET A 62 7.20 -6.94 -1.32
CA MET A 62 7.88 -5.66 -1.54
C MET A 62 6.92 -4.47 -1.50
N VAL A 63 5.73 -4.58 -2.10
CA VAL A 63 4.76 -3.47 -2.08
C VAL A 63 4.16 -3.27 -0.69
N LEU A 64 3.98 -4.33 0.09
CA LEU A 64 3.50 -4.24 1.47
C LEU A 64 4.52 -3.52 2.37
N GLU A 65 5.78 -3.95 2.32
CA GLU A 65 6.87 -3.32 3.09
C GLU A 65 7.08 -1.86 2.69
N LYS A 66 6.99 -1.56 1.39
CA LYS A 66 7.07 -0.20 0.88
C LYS A 66 5.90 0.66 1.37
N ALA A 67 4.67 0.15 1.28
CA ALA A 67 3.49 0.87 1.74
C ALA A 67 3.50 1.10 3.26
N GLU A 68 3.97 0.12 4.04
CA GLU A 68 4.14 0.28 5.49
C GLU A 68 5.17 1.36 5.82
N ARG A 69 6.34 1.37 5.15
CA ARG A 69 7.35 2.42 5.34
C ARG A 69 6.81 3.81 4.99
N GLU A 70 6.13 3.95 3.85
CA GLU A 70 5.53 5.22 3.45
C GLU A 70 4.44 5.68 4.44
N LEU A 71 3.66 4.75 5.00
CA LEU A 71 2.69 5.05 6.07
C LEU A 71 3.37 5.53 7.36
N ILE A 72 4.50 4.91 7.73
CA ILE A 72 5.30 5.33 8.87
C ILE A 72 5.76 6.78 8.66
N GLU A 73 6.46 7.04 7.54
CA GLU A 73 6.98 8.36 7.20
C GLU A 73 5.86 9.41 7.15
N ALA A 74 4.74 9.12 6.47
CA ALA A 74 3.62 10.06 6.35
C ALA A 74 3.02 10.42 7.72
N SER A 75 2.88 9.44 8.62
CA SER A 75 2.36 9.70 9.96
C SER A 75 3.34 10.48 10.85
N GLU A 76 4.65 10.32 10.66
CA GLU A 76 5.65 11.14 11.36
C GLU A 76 5.57 12.59 10.92
N TRP A 77 5.43 12.83 9.60
CA TRP A 77 5.20 14.18 9.08
C TRP A 77 3.90 14.81 9.57
N GLN A 78 2.83 14.02 9.69
CA GLN A 78 1.56 14.50 10.23
C GLN A 78 1.68 14.92 11.70
N VAL A 79 2.37 14.12 12.53
CA VAL A 79 2.64 14.44 13.95
C VAL A 79 3.48 15.71 14.08
N LEU A 80 4.53 15.87 13.26
CA LEU A 80 5.37 17.08 13.26
C LEU A 80 4.59 18.33 12.82
N TRP A 81 3.69 18.20 11.86
CA TRP A 81 2.87 19.32 11.38
C TRP A 81 1.78 19.75 12.38
N GLU A 82 1.23 18.81 13.14
CA GLU A 82 0.29 19.10 14.24
C GLU A 82 1.00 19.72 15.46
N ALA A 83 2.21 19.24 15.80
CA ALA A 83 3.01 19.78 16.90
C ALA A 83 3.50 21.22 16.66
N GLY A 84 3.68 21.64 15.40
CA GLY A 84 4.08 23.00 15.04
C GLY A 84 2.95 24.04 15.07
N LYS A 85 1.72 23.64 15.41
CA LYS A 85 0.53 24.54 15.45
C LYS A 85 0.09 24.93 16.87
N SER A 86 0.82 24.52 17.92
CA SER A 86 0.54 24.89 19.31
C SER A 86 1.23 26.18 19.73
#